data_AF-A0A914E7K5-F1
#
_entry.id   AF-A0A914E7K5-F1
#
_cell.length_a   1.000
_cell.length_b   1.000
_cell.length_c   1.000
_cell.angle_alpha   90.00
_cell.angle_beta   90.00
_cell.angle_gamma   90.00
#
_symmetry.space_group_name_H-M   'P 1'
#
loop_
_entity.id
_entity.type
_entity.pdbx_description
1 polymer ?
#
loop_
_entity_poly.entity_id
_entity_poly.type
_entity_poly.pdbx_seq_one_letter_code
_entity_poly.pdbx_strand_id
1 'polypeptide(L)'
;MSENNVNNVAKEDSSVSSYVIIQNYGGSIIQKLKNDFTTIAKESYPEADDVPIVIVETSNLNYGDYQFNSSMALSKVLRLNHIGDWGTQFGMLIAHLQDEFPSYLTEAPPIGDLLKFYKESKKRFDEDEDFKQRAYQCVVKLQKFDEDIVKAWKLICDVSREDFQRIYKRLNISIIERGESFYQSRMIDLARELEENGKLIEDDGRKILFAQGISVPLTIVKRDGGCTYDTSDMAALKQRLFEEKADWIIYVVDAGQSLHFETVFGAGRDLGYYNPKEKRVEHVGFGLVCGDDKKKLKTREGKAIKLTELLDEGVKRAKAKMEAKRSEKSDTYDNMTDEDFEAAYHAVAYSGIKYADLSQNRKSDYVFSFDRMLDDRGNTAVYLLYAYARIRSIVRKAGAPKTELLTYLDQLQENNEPFPLEHAAEFKLAKHILKFSDCILTAMDSLLMNQICDYVYILATTFHDFYNECYVIHNDRNTVLFKNRLVLCEVTADVMAVCFKILGLNVVEKM
;
A
#
# COMPACT_ATOMS: atom_id res chain seq x y z
N MET A 1 14.44 -21.25 -83.05
CA MET A 1 13.78 -20.02 -83.52
C MET A 1 12.40 -20.06 -82.95
N SER A 2 11.94 -19.13 -82.14
CA SER A 2 12.37 -17.75 -81.87
C SER A 2 11.42 -17.36 -80.73
N GLU A 3 11.97 -16.94 -79.59
CA GLU A 3 11.95 -15.52 -79.20
C GLU A 3 10.53 -15.05 -78.84
N ASN A 4 10.37 -14.63 -77.59
CA ASN A 4 10.28 -13.22 -77.22
C ASN A 4 8.80 -12.91 -76.94
N ASN A 5 8.37 -12.10 -75.99
CA ASN A 5 8.94 -11.08 -75.12
C ASN A 5 7.66 -10.37 -74.58
N VAL A 6 7.59 -9.61 -73.50
CA VAL A 6 8.49 -9.21 -72.41
C VAL A 6 7.64 -8.29 -71.54
N ASN A 7 8.11 -8.07 -70.31
CA ASN A 7 7.92 -6.85 -69.51
C ASN A 7 6.53 -6.62 -68.90
N ASN A 8 6.38 -6.09 -67.70
CA ASN A 8 7.26 -5.41 -66.72
C ASN A 8 6.32 -5.18 -65.50
N VAL A 9 6.68 -4.90 -64.25
CA VAL A 9 7.87 -4.39 -63.55
C VAL A 9 7.50 -4.54 -62.06
N ALA A 10 8.33 -5.20 -61.25
CA ALA A 10 9.28 -4.59 -60.30
C ALA A 10 8.60 -4.17 -58.98
N LYS A 11 9.17 -4.27 -57.77
CA LYS A 11 10.52 -4.43 -57.19
C LYS A 11 10.24 -4.58 -55.67
N GLU A 12 11.06 -5.09 -54.75
CA GLU A 12 12.51 -5.21 -54.56
C GLU A 12 12.66 -6.15 -53.33
N ASP A 13 13.45 -7.23 -53.42
CA ASP A 13 14.75 -7.42 -52.75
C ASP A 13 14.69 -7.66 -51.21
N SER A 14 15.42 -8.60 -50.58
CA SER A 14 16.58 -9.40 -50.99
C SER A 14 16.89 -10.54 -49.98
N SER A 15 17.70 -11.48 -50.47
CA SER A 15 18.34 -12.71 -49.96
C SER A 15 18.72 -12.89 -48.47
N VAL A 16 18.72 -14.17 -48.03
CA VAL A 16 19.77 -14.76 -47.17
C VAL A 16 20.07 -16.22 -47.59
N SER A 17 21.36 -16.54 -47.79
CA SER A 17 21.90 -17.88 -48.08
C SER A 17 22.42 -18.59 -46.82
N SER A 18 22.35 -19.92 -46.85
CA SER A 18 22.65 -20.91 -45.81
C SER A 18 24.13 -21.07 -45.43
N TYR A 19 24.43 -21.09 -44.12
CA TYR A 19 25.50 -21.89 -43.48
C TYR A 19 25.24 -21.95 -41.96
N VAL A 20 24.79 -23.10 -41.40
CA VAL A 20 25.25 -23.64 -40.10
C VAL A 20 24.92 -25.14 -40.04
N ILE A 21 25.94 -25.92 -39.69
CA ILE A 21 25.93 -27.35 -39.39
C ILE A 21 25.24 -27.57 -38.02
N ILE A 22 24.20 -28.40 -37.96
CA ILE A 22 23.57 -28.77 -36.68
C ILE A 22 24.42 -29.84 -36.01
N GLN A 23 25.12 -29.49 -34.94
CA GLN A 23 25.69 -30.46 -34.01
C GLN A 23 24.58 -31.00 -33.10
N ASN A 24 24.39 -32.32 -33.14
CA ASN A 24 23.51 -33.06 -32.25
C ASN A 24 24.18 -33.16 -30.87
N TYR A 25 23.73 -32.37 -29.90
CA TYR A 25 24.12 -32.49 -28.51
C TYR A 25 23.06 -33.34 -27.78
N GLY A 26 23.44 -34.57 -27.43
CA GLY A 26 22.55 -35.58 -26.85
C GLY A 26 21.73 -35.06 -25.68
N GLY A 27 20.47 -35.52 -25.62
CA GLY A 27 19.53 -35.39 -24.50
C GLY A 27 19.49 -33.99 -23.86
N SER A 28 18.62 -33.11 -24.37
CA SER A 28 18.38 -31.77 -23.81
C SER A 28 18.37 -31.78 -22.28
N ILE A 29 18.90 -30.71 -21.67
CA ILE A 29 18.85 -30.48 -20.22
C ILE A 29 17.41 -30.62 -19.67
N ILE A 30 16.42 -30.32 -20.51
CA ILE A 30 15.00 -30.51 -20.22
C ILE A 30 14.64 -31.98 -20.07
N GLN A 31 15.19 -32.86 -20.90
CA GLN A 31 14.97 -34.29 -20.77
C GLN A 31 15.62 -34.83 -19.49
N LYS A 32 16.77 -34.28 -19.11
CA LYS A 32 17.45 -34.63 -17.87
C LYS A 32 16.68 -34.15 -16.64
N LEU A 33 16.23 -32.89 -16.63
CA LEU A 33 15.39 -32.32 -15.58
C LEU A 33 14.03 -33.03 -15.48
N LYS A 34 13.39 -33.38 -16.61
CA LYS A 34 12.17 -34.20 -16.61
C LYS A 34 12.41 -35.54 -15.92
N ASN A 35 13.51 -36.22 -16.23
CA ASN A 35 13.82 -37.50 -15.61
C ASN A 35 14.13 -37.37 -14.12
N ASP A 36 14.90 -36.36 -13.71
CA ASP A 36 15.26 -36.13 -12.31
C ASP A 36 14.02 -35.77 -11.48
N PHE A 37 13.16 -34.86 -11.96
CA PHE A 37 11.92 -34.49 -11.25
C PHE A 37 10.90 -35.63 -11.21
N THR A 38 10.81 -36.44 -12.27
CA THR A 38 9.96 -37.64 -12.27
C THR A 38 10.45 -38.66 -11.25
N THR A 39 11.77 -38.81 -11.11
CA THR A 39 12.38 -39.73 -10.13
C THR A 39 12.12 -39.24 -8.70
N ILE A 40 12.38 -37.96 -8.42
CA ILE A 40 12.14 -37.35 -7.10
C ILE A 40 10.66 -37.41 -6.72
N ALA A 41 9.75 -37.14 -7.66
CA ALA A 41 8.31 -37.20 -7.41
C ALA A 41 7.85 -38.62 -7.05
N LYS A 42 8.37 -39.65 -7.75
CA LYS A 42 8.09 -41.06 -7.44
C LYS A 42 8.66 -41.51 -6.10
N GLU A 43 9.85 -41.04 -5.74
CA GLU A 43 10.46 -41.33 -4.44
C GLU A 43 9.75 -40.63 -3.27
N SER A 44 9.30 -39.39 -3.50
CA SER A 44 8.63 -38.58 -2.47
C SER A 44 7.17 -38.99 -2.28
N TYR A 45 6.52 -39.53 -3.31
CA TYR A 45 5.11 -39.94 -3.30
C TYR A 45 4.92 -41.32 -3.97
N PRO A 46 5.35 -42.42 -3.33
CA PRO A 46 5.37 -43.77 -3.93
C PRO A 46 3.99 -44.34 -4.29
N GLU A 47 2.93 -43.82 -3.65
CA GLU A 47 1.54 -44.26 -3.80
C GLU A 47 0.83 -43.55 -4.98
N ALA A 48 1.43 -42.50 -5.55
CA ALA A 48 0.83 -41.69 -6.61
C ALA A 48 1.29 -42.20 -7.99
N ASP A 49 0.48 -43.04 -8.63
CA ASP A 49 0.74 -43.47 -10.00
C ASP A 49 0.57 -42.30 -10.98
N ASP A 50 1.65 -42.01 -11.70
CA ASP A 50 1.72 -41.13 -12.87
C ASP A 50 1.33 -39.65 -12.62
N VAL A 51 2.07 -38.98 -11.72
CA VAL A 51 1.98 -37.53 -11.52
C VAL A 51 2.36 -36.81 -12.83
N PRO A 52 1.44 -36.07 -13.49
CA PRO A 52 1.74 -35.43 -14.76
C PRO A 52 2.65 -34.21 -14.53
N ILE A 53 3.95 -34.36 -14.84
CA ILE A 53 4.92 -33.26 -14.79
C ILE A 53 4.96 -32.55 -16.15
N VAL A 54 4.38 -31.35 -16.22
CA VAL A 54 4.44 -30.50 -17.41
C VAL A 54 5.67 -29.59 -17.32
N ILE A 55 6.67 -29.85 -18.18
CA ILE A 55 7.80 -28.92 -18.38
C ILE A 55 7.66 -28.32 -19.78
N VAL A 56 7.50 -27.00 -19.83
CA VAL A 56 7.38 -26.22 -21.06
C VAL A 56 8.66 -25.42 -21.26
N GLU A 57 9.26 -25.57 -22.45
CA GLU A 57 10.44 -24.82 -22.87
C GLU A 57 9.96 -23.43 -23.34
N THR A 58 10.39 -22.36 -22.67
CA THR A 58 10.05 -20.98 -23.07
C THR A 58 11.27 -20.31 -23.68
N SER A 59 11.07 -19.61 -24.79
CA SER A 59 12.13 -18.86 -25.48
C SER A 59 12.50 -17.54 -24.80
N ASN A 60 11.88 -17.23 -23.65
CA ASN A 60 12.06 -15.97 -22.95
C ASN A 60 12.90 -16.17 -21.68
N LEU A 61 14.15 -15.69 -21.71
CA LEU A 61 15.20 -15.86 -20.68
C LEU A 61 14.86 -15.29 -19.28
N ASN A 62 13.72 -14.62 -19.11
CA ASN A 62 13.37 -13.90 -17.88
C ASN A 62 12.40 -14.67 -16.95
N TYR A 63 12.12 -15.95 -17.22
CA TYR A 63 11.23 -16.76 -16.37
C TYR A 63 11.98 -17.33 -15.15
N GLY A 64 12.41 -16.41 -14.29
CA GLY A 64 13.02 -16.62 -12.97
C GLY A 64 13.09 -15.32 -12.17
N ASP A 65 13.03 -14.17 -12.86
CA ASP A 65 12.98 -12.82 -12.28
C ASP A 65 11.56 -12.38 -11.87
N TYR A 66 10.53 -13.12 -12.30
CA TYR A 66 9.14 -12.65 -12.18
C TYR A 66 8.50 -12.82 -10.80
N GLN A 67 9.01 -13.73 -9.97
CA GLN A 67 8.41 -13.95 -8.64
C GLN A 67 8.82 -12.88 -7.62
N PHE A 68 9.92 -12.16 -7.83
CA PHE A 68 10.42 -11.15 -6.89
C PHE A 68 10.55 -9.73 -7.44
N ASN A 69 10.78 -9.51 -8.74
CA ASN A 69 10.86 -8.16 -9.30
C ASN A 69 9.61 -7.74 -10.09
N SER A 70 8.91 -8.68 -10.72
CA SER A 70 7.82 -8.33 -11.63
C SER A 70 6.52 -7.94 -10.93
N SER A 71 6.14 -8.58 -9.84
CA SER A 71 4.81 -8.35 -9.24
C SER A 71 4.66 -7.03 -8.49
N MET A 72 5.74 -6.47 -7.93
CA MET A 72 5.67 -5.20 -7.17
C MET A 72 6.10 -3.97 -7.96
N ALA A 73 7.01 -4.10 -8.93
CA ALA A 73 7.46 -2.98 -9.75
C ALA A 73 6.74 -2.89 -11.12
N LEU A 74 6.13 -3.97 -11.62
CA LEU A 74 5.34 -3.92 -12.87
C LEU A 74 3.86 -3.61 -12.67
N SER A 75 3.33 -3.65 -11.45
CA SER A 75 2.05 -2.99 -11.21
C SER A 75 2.29 -1.48 -11.28
N LYS A 76 1.77 -0.80 -12.31
CA LYS A 76 1.63 0.65 -12.27
C LYS A 76 0.64 0.97 -11.15
N VAL A 77 1.15 1.18 -9.93
CA VAL A 77 0.31 1.45 -8.76
C VAL A 77 -0.16 2.89 -8.84
N LEU A 78 -1.39 3.08 -9.31
CA LEU A 78 -2.06 4.37 -9.24
C LEU A 78 -2.72 4.51 -7.86
N ARG A 79 -2.10 5.31 -6.98
CA ARG A 79 -2.63 5.61 -5.65
C ARG A 79 -3.54 6.82 -5.74
N LEU A 80 -4.85 6.62 -5.61
CA LEU A 80 -5.84 7.69 -5.72
C LEU A 80 -6.39 8.08 -4.35
N ASN A 81 -6.30 9.36 -4.02
CA ASN A 81 -6.98 9.94 -2.89
C ASN A 81 -8.37 10.41 -3.36
N HIS A 82 -9.39 9.61 -3.09
CA HIS A 82 -10.78 9.93 -3.45
C HIS A 82 -11.40 10.86 -2.42
N ILE A 83 -10.99 12.14 -2.46
CA ILE A 83 -11.46 13.14 -1.50
C ILE A 83 -12.89 13.60 -1.81
N GLY A 84 -13.67 13.86 -0.75
CA GLY A 84 -14.99 14.49 -0.84
C GLY A 84 -14.88 16.00 -1.07
N ASP A 85 -14.30 16.39 -2.21
CA ASP A 85 -14.15 17.78 -2.64
C ASP A 85 -15.35 18.31 -3.43
N TRP A 86 -16.43 17.55 -3.48
CA TRP A 86 -17.67 17.94 -4.15
C TRP A 86 -18.87 17.61 -3.27
N GLY A 87 -19.84 18.52 -3.16
CA GLY A 87 -21.03 18.27 -2.36
C GLY A 87 -21.73 19.53 -1.85
N THR A 88 -22.90 19.34 -1.23
CA THR A 88 -23.75 20.44 -0.77
C THR A 88 -23.13 21.25 0.37
N GLN A 89 -22.22 20.65 1.14
CA GLN A 89 -21.46 21.31 2.20
C GLN A 89 -20.62 22.49 1.68
N PHE A 90 -20.19 22.48 0.41
CA PHE A 90 -19.43 23.60 -0.15
C PHE A 90 -20.27 24.85 -0.34
N GLY A 91 -21.59 24.73 -0.47
CA GLY A 91 -22.49 25.88 -0.56
C GLY A 91 -22.40 26.80 0.65
N MET A 92 -22.49 26.22 1.86
CA MET A 92 -22.40 27.00 3.10
C MET A 92 -20.97 27.51 3.35
N LEU A 93 -19.93 26.74 2.98
CA LEU A 93 -18.54 27.19 3.13
C LEU A 93 -18.25 28.39 2.23
N ILE A 94 -18.72 28.37 0.98
CA ILE A 94 -18.55 29.48 0.03
C ILE A 94 -19.36 30.70 0.46
N ALA A 95 -20.62 30.52 0.86
CA ALA A 95 -21.43 31.63 1.37
C ALA A 95 -20.80 32.27 2.62
N HIS A 96 -20.21 31.46 3.49
CA HIS A 96 -19.49 31.96 4.66
C HIS A 96 -18.20 32.72 4.28
N LEU A 97 -17.43 32.18 3.32
CA LEU A 97 -16.22 32.81 2.78
C LEU A 97 -16.50 34.20 2.22
N GLN A 98 -17.60 34.35 1.48
CA GLN A 98 -18.02 35.61 0.89
C GLN A 98 -18.31 36.70 1.93
N ASP A 99 -18.82 36.31 3.10
CA ASP A 99 -19.15 37.25 4.17
C ASP A 99 -17.92 37.61 5.01
N GLU A 100 -17.12 36.61 5.40
CA GLU A 100 -15.94 36.83 6.27
C GLU A 100 -14.77 37.44 5.51
N PHE A 101 -14.63 37.09 4.23
CA PHE A 101 -13.53 37.54 3.37
C PHE A 101 -14.05 38.03 2.01
N PRO A 102 -14.74 39.18 1.95
CA PRO A 102 -15.29 39.71 0.70
C PRO A 102 -14.22 39.93 -0.40
N SER A 103 -12.95 40.12 -0.01
CA SER A 103 -11.81 40.28 -0.91
C SER A 103 -11.18 38.97 -1.40
N TYR A 104 -11.79 37.80 -1.16
CA TYR A 104 -11.22 36.48 -1.55
C TYR A 104 -10.89 36.36 -3.06
N LEU A 105 -11.51 37.18 -3.91
CA LEU A 105 -11.21 37.24 -5.34
C LEU A 105 -9.87 37.91 -5.65
N THR A 106 -9.35 38.76 -4.77
CA THR A 106 -8.11 39.49 -4.98
C THR A 106 -7.01 39.09 -4.01
N GLU A 107 -7.37 38.62 -2.81
CA GLU A 107 -6.45 38.29 -1.73
C GLU A 107 -6.73 36.88 -1.20
N ALA A 108 -5.66 36.14 -0.89
CA ALA A 108 -5.80 34.82 -0.28
C ALA A 108 -6.33 34.97 1.15
N PRO A 109 -7.48 34.36 1.50
CA PRO A 109 -8.08 34.50 2.81
C PRO A 109 -7.25 33.73 3.86
N PRO A 110 -6.99 34.29 5.05
CA PRO A 110 -6.23 33.65 6.11
C PRO A 110 -7.07 32.61 6.87
N ILE A 111 -7.56 31.58 6.18
CA ILE A 111 -8.35 30.49 6.78
C ILE A 111 -7.39 29.58 7.56
N GLY A 112 -7.32 29.76 8.89
CA GLY A 112 -6.41 28.99 9.74
C GLY A 112 -6.91 27.60 10.16
N ASP A 113 -8.15 27.49 10.65
CA ASP A 113 -8.74 26.21 11.09
C ASP A 113 -10.02 25.92 10.31
N LEU A 114 -9.93 25.04 9.32
CA LEU A 114 -11.05 24.66 8.45
C LEU A 114 -12.20 23.99 9.23
N LEU A 115 -11.91 23.28 10.33
CA LEU A 115 -12.95 22.66 11.16
C LEU A 115 -13.74 23.73 11.91
N LYS A 116 -13.07 24.79 12.39
CA LYS A 116 -13.75 25.93 13.01
C LYS A 116 -14.61 26.66 11.98
N PHE A 117 -14.03 26.96 10.82
CA PHE A 117 -14.73 27.61 9.69
C PHE A 117 -15.98 26.81 9.25
N TYR A 118 -15.85 25.48 9.17
CA TYR A 118 -16.99 24.60 8.91
C TYR A 118 -18.08 24.71 9.98
N LYS A 119 -17.72 24.66 11.27
CA LYS A 119 -18.71 24.76 12.36
C LYS A 119 -19.42 26.10 12.37
N GLU A 120 -18.72 27.19 12.08
CA GLU A 120 -19.30 28.53 11.97
C GLU A 120 -20.28 28.61 10.79
N SER A 121 -19.88 28.13 9.61
CA SER A 121 -20.78 28.07 8.44
C SER A 121 -22.01 27.18 8.69
N LYS A 122 -21.83 26.05 9.38
CA LYS A 122 -22.92 25.12 9.70
C LYS A 122 -23.91 25.73 10.69
N LYS A 123 -23.41 26.43 11.73
CA LYS A 123 -24.26 27.15 12.67
C LYS A 123 -25.12 28.20 11.94
N ARG A 124 -24.51 28.98 11.04
CA ARG A 124 -25.24 29.96 10.22
C ARG A 124 -26.26 29.29 9.31
N PHE A 125 -25.91 28.15 8.69
CA PHE A 125 -26.84 27.39 7.85
C PHE A 125 -28.07 26.90 8.62
N ASP A 126 -27.94 26.56 9.90
CA ASP A 126 -29.03 26.05 10.72
C ASP A 126 -29.89 27.16 11.35
N GLU A 127 -29.32 28.35 11.59
CA GLU A 127 -29.97 29.45 12.34
C GLU A 127 -30.44 30.62 11.45
N ASP A 128 -29.85 30.82 10.26
CA ASP A 128 -30.10 31.96 9.36
C ASP A 128 -30.67 31.47 8.01
N GLU A 129 -31.97 31.72 7.80
CA GLU A 129 -32.68 31.30 6.58
C GLU A 129 -32.19 32.04 5.32
N ASP A 130 -31.76 33.30 5.42
CA ASP A 130 -31.21 34.04 4.28
C ASP A 130 -29.84 33.47 3.89
N PHE A 131 -29.00 33.15 4.87
CA PHE A 131 -27.73 32.47 4.63
C PHE A 131 -27.94 31.08 4.02
N LYS A 132 -28.91 30.32 4.50
CA LYS A 132 -29.24 28.99 3.97
C LYS A 132 -29.68 29.03 2.51
N GLN A 133 -30.50 30.02 2.12
CA GLN A 133 -30.87 30.22 0.71
C GLN A 133 -29.64 30.56 -0.15
N ARG A 134 -28.76 31.45 0.33
CA ARG A 134 -27.50 31.77 -0.37
C ARG A 134 -26.57 30.56 -0.49
N ALA A 135 -26.49 29.72 0.54
CA ALA A 135 -25.71 28.49 0.51
C ALA A 135 -26.21 27.54 -0.59
N TYR A 136 -27.52 27.34 -0.73
CA TYR A 136 -28.09 26.55 -1.84
C TYR A 136 -27.79 27.17 -3.21
N GLN A 137 -27.90 28.49 -3.34
CA GLN A 137 -27.52 29.19 -4.58
C GLN A 137 -26.04 28.99 -4.93
N CYS A 138 -25.15 29.01 -3.93
CA CYS A 138 -23.73 28.75 -4.14
C CYS A 138 -23.47 27.32 -4.64
N VAL A 139 -24.20 26.31 -4.16
CA VAL A 139 -24.10 24.94 -4.70
C VAL A 139 -24.48 24.92 -6.19
N VAL A 140 -25.60 25.56 -6.56
CA VAL A 140 -26.06 25.59 -7.96
C VAL A 140 -25.05 26.32 -8.85
N LYS A 141 -24.49 27.43 -8.38
CA LYS A 141 -23.44 28.17 -9.12
C LYS A 141 -22.16 27.35 -9.27
N LEU A 142 -21.75 26.63 -8.22
CA LEU A 142 -20.58 25.75 -8.26
C LEU A 142 -20.76 24.64 -9.29
N GLN A 143 -21.94 24.00 -9.32
CA GLN A 143 -22.28 22.97 -10.31
C GLN A 143 -22.30 23.48 -11.75
N LYS A 144 -22.57 24.78 -11.95
CA LYS A 144 -22.52 25.47 -13.25
C LYS A 144 -21.15 26.04 -13.59
N PHE A 145 -20.12 25.77 -12.77
CA PHE A 145 -18.77 26.28 -12.96
C PHE A 145 -18.67 27.81 -13.03
N ASP A 146 -19.49 28.53 -12.24
CA ASP A 146 -19.34 29.97 -12.08
C ASP A 146 -17.93 30.32 -11.57
N GLU A 147 -17.22 31.21 -12.27
CA GLU A 147 -15.77 31.42 -12.09
C GLU A 147 -15.41 31.86 -10.67
N ASP A 148 -16.17 32.80 -10.10
CA ASP A 148 -15.94 33.35 -8.77
C ASP A 148 -16.20 32.28 -7.70
N ILE A 149 -17.27 31.49 -7.87
CA ILE A 149 -17.64 30.41 -6.95
C ILE A 149 -16.65 29.24 -7.04
N VAL A 150 -16.16 28.90 -8.23
CA VAL A 150 -15.08 27.91 -8.41
C VAL A 150 -13.79 28.40 -7.76
N LYS A 151 -13.48 29.70 -7.84
CA LYS A 151 -12.32 30.28 -7.16
C LYS A 151 -12.45 30.18 -5.64
N ALA A 152 -13.62 30.49 -5.08
CA ALA A 152 -13.92 30.28 -3.67
C ALA A 152 -13.72 28.81 -3.25
N TRP A 153 -14.28 27.88 -4.02
CA TRP A 153 -14.14 26.44 -3.79
C TRP A 153 -12.67 25.99 -3.79
N LYS A 154 -11.86 26.44 -4.76
CA LYS A 154 -10.42 26.11 -4.83
C LYS A 154 -9.68 26.57 -3.59
N LEU A 155 -9.89 27.81 -3.13
CA LEU A 155 -9.25 28.34 -1.93
C LEU A 155 -9.58 27.51 -0.68
N ILE A 156 -10.84 27.09 -0.54
CA ILE A 156 -11.27 26.23 0.58
C ILE A 156 -10.59 24.85 0.49
N CYS A 157 -10.54 24.26 -0.71
CA CYS A 157 -9.87 22.99 -0.93
C CYS A 157 -8.36 23.07 -0.67
N ASP A 158 -7.70 24.15 -1.07
CA ASP A 158 -6.25 24.34 -0.91
C ASP A 158 -5.83 24.37 0.56
N VAL A 159 -6.63 24.99 1.43
CA VAL A 159 -6.41 24.95 2.89
C VAL A 159 -6.44 23.51 3.41
N SER A 160 -7.41 22.71 2.96
CA SER A 160 -7.51 21.28 3.31
C SER A 160 -6.32 20.47 2.78
N ARG A 161 -5.87 20.77 1.54
CA ARG A 161 -4.72 20.12 0.91
C ARG A 161 -3.44 20.36 1.69
N GLU A 162 -3.21 21.57 2.17
CA GLU A 162 -2.04 21.88 3.01
C GLU A 162 -2.04 21.06 4.31
N ASP A 163 -3.20 20.96 4.97
CA ASP A 163 -3.37 20.15 6.18
C ASP A 163 -3.08 18.66 5.92
N PHE A 164 -3.64 18.10 4.84
CA PHE A 164 -3.38 16.72 4.43
C PHE A 164 -1.91 16.49 4.08
N GLN A 165 -1.27 17.41 3.37
CA GLN A 165 0.12 17.27 2.96
C GLN A 165 1.07 17.25 4.16
N ARG A 166 0.78 17.99 5.24
CA ARG A 166 1.53 17.89 6.49
C ARG A 166 1.44 16.49 7.10
N ILE A 167 0.26 15.88 7.08
CA ILE A 167 0.05 14.49 7.55
C ILE A 167 0.78 13.50 6.64
N TYR A 168 0.63 13.61 5.32
CA TYR A 168 1.26 12.71 4.36
C TYR A 168 2.78 12.75 4.45
N LYS A 169 3.39 13.93 4.63
CA LYS A 169 4.83 14.06 4.84
C LYS A 169 5.30 13.32 6.09
N ARG A 170 4.60 13.49 7.22
CA ARG A 170 4.94 12.83 8.50
C ARG A 170 4.82 11.31 8.40
N LEU A 171 3.81 10.84 7.68
CA LEU A 171 3.54 9.42 7.47
C LEU A 171 4.22 8.85 6.22
N ASN A 172 5.09 9.60 5.53
CA ASN A 172 5.75 9.16 4.30
C ASN A 172 4.77 8.55 3.27
N ILE A 173 3.63 9.22 3.06
CA ILE A 173 2.58 8.84 2.11
C ILE A 173 2.76 9.63 0.83
N SER A 174 2.74 8.93 -0.30
CA SER A 174 2.69 9.54 -1.64
C SER A 174 1.43 9.04 -2.32
N ILE A 175 0.55 9.99 -2.68
CA ILE A 175 -0.78 9.72 -3.24
C ILE A 175 -1.16 10.84 -4.23
N ILE A 176 -1.93 10.48 -5.26
CA ILE A 176 -2.44 11.43 -6.26
C ILE A 176 -3.86 11.79 -5.88
N GLU A 177 -4.15 13.08 -5.74
CA GLU A 177 -5.49 13.57 -5.49
C GLU A 177 -6.39 13.36 -6.71
N ARG A 178 -7.54 12.72 -6.50
CA ARG A 178 -8.62 12.60 -7.48
C ARG A 178 -9.97 12.50 -6.77
N GLY A 179 -10.45 13.67 -6.35
CA GLY A 179 -11.71 13.81 -5.64
C GLY A 179 -12.95 13.55 -6.49
N GLU A 180 -14.10 13.61 -5.84
CA GLU A 180 -15.42 13.50 -6.47
C GLU A 180 -15.63 14.53 -7.59
N SER A 181 -15.04 15.73 -7.47
CA SER A 181 -15.12 16.80 -8.47
C SER A 181 -14.64 16.36 -9.85
N PHE A 182 -13.63 15.49 -9.92
CA PHE A 182 -13.08 14.95 -11.18
C PHE A 182 -14.13 14.15 -11.98
N TYR A 183 -15.09 13.55 -11.28
CA TYR A 183 -16.10 12.67 -11.89
C TYR A 183 -17.41 13.41 -12.19
N GLN A 184 -17.53 14.72 -11.93
CA GLN A 184 -18.81 15.43 -12.07
C GLN A 184 -19.46 15.26 -13.45
N SER A 185 -18.73 15.53 -14.53
CA SER A 185 -19.26 15.35 -15.90
C SER A 185 -19.63 13.88 -16.16
N ARG A 186 -18.78 12.96 -15.70
CA ARG A 186 -18.98 11.51 -15.83
C ARG A 186 -20.19 11.00 -15.06
N MET A 187 -20.54 11.61 -13.93
CA MET A 187 -21.75 11.29 -13.18
C MET A 187 -23.01 11.65 -13.97
N ILE A 188 -23.01 12.82 -14.63
CA ILE A 188 -24.11 13.26 -15.49
C ILE A 188 -24.25 12.32 -16.69
N ASP A 189 -23.13 12.00 -17.33
CA ASP A 189 -23.09 11.09 -18.47
C ASP A 189 -23.58 9.68 -18.09
N LEU A 190 -23.13 9.17 -16.95
CA LEU A 190 -23.55 7.89 -16.40
C LEU A 190 -25.06 7.86 -16.13
N ALA A 191 -25.60 8.87 -15.45
CA ALA A 191 -27.02 8.90 -15.12
C ALA A 191 -27.89 8.89 -16.39
N ARG A 192 -27.51 9.67 -17.40
CA ARG A 192 -28.17 9.69 -18.71
C ARG A 192 -28.07 8.34 -19.42
N GLU A 193 -26.88 7.74 -19.48
CA GLU A 193 -26.67 6.44 -20.11
C GLU A 193 -27.50 5.33 -19.45
N LEU A 194 -27.58 5.31 -18.12
CA LEU A 194 -28.37 4.33 -17.40
C LEU A 194 -29.88 4.51 -17.65
N GLU A 195 -30.34 5.75 -17.78
CA GLU A 195 -31.73 6.07 -18.11
C GLU A 195 -32.08 5.66 -19.54
N GLU A 196 -31.26 6.03 -20.53
CA GLU A 196 -31.46 5.68 -21.93
C GLU A 196 -31.47 4.17 -22.17
N ASN A 197 -30.68 3.43 -21.39
CA ASN A 197 -30.63 1.97 -21.45
C ASN A 197 -31.71 1.27 -20.59
N GLY A 198 -32.65 2.03 -20.01
CA GLY A 198 -33.75 1.48 -19.21
C GLY A 198 -33.29 0.74 -17.94
N LYS A 199 -32.13 1.11 -17.38
CA LYS A 199 -31.55 0.47 -16.19
C LYS A 199 -32.02 1.12 -14.88
N LEU A 200 -32.49 2.36 -14.93
CA LEU A 200 -32.98 3.08 -13.77
C LEU A 200 -34.49 2.85 -13.55
N ILE A 201 -34.87 2.71 -12.30
CA ILE A 201 -36.27 2.66 -11.85
C ILE A 201 -36.58 3.98 -11.14
N GLU A 202 -37.76 4.54 -11.42
CA GLU A 202 -38.25 5.70 -10.68
C GLU A 202 -38.91 5.25 -9.36
N ASP A 203 -38.42 5.79 -8.24
CA ASP A 203 -38.94 5.50 -6.90
C ASP A 203 -39.03 6.79 -6.07
N ASP A 204 -40.27 7.22 -5.82
CA ASP A 204 -40.60 8.44 -5.07
C ASP A 204 -39.79 9.66 -5.57
N GLY A 205 -39.83 9.88 -6.89
CA GLY A 205 -39.14 10.97 -7.59
C GLY A 205 -37.61 10.84 -7.65
N ARG A 206 -37.03 9.74 -7.18
CA ARG A 206 -35.61 9.42 -7.31
C ARG A 206 -35.40 8.42 -8.43
N LYS A 207 -34.19 8.37 -8.99
CA LYS A 207 -33.77 7.34 -9.94
C LYS A 207 -32.83 6.37 -9.26
N ILE A 208 -33.24 5.12 -9.17
CA ILE A 208 -32.51 4.07 -8.45
C ILE A 208 -32.04 2.96 -9.40
N LEU A 209 -30.94 2.29 -9.04
CA LEU A 209 -30.35 1.17 -9.77
C LEU A 209 -30.24 -0.04 -8.84
N PHE A 210 -30.82 -1.17 -9.25
CA PHE A 210 -30.67 -2.44 -8.53
C PHE A 210 -29.49 -3.23 -9.05
N ALA A 211 -28.77 -3.87 -8.12
CA ALA A 211 -27.81 -4.91 -8.42
C ALA A 211 -28.45 -6.29 -8.19
N GLN A 212 -28.15 -7.25 -9.06
CA GLN A 212 -28.69 -8.60 -9.00
C GLN A 212 -28.27 -9.30 -7.70
N GLY A 213 -29.25 -9.81 -6.96
CA GLY A 213 -29.02 -10.49 -5.69
C GLY A 213 -28.88 -9.58 -4.48
N ILE A 214 -29.02 -8.26 -4.63
CA ILE A 214 -28.91 -7.28 -3.54
C ILE A 214 -30.23 -6.50 -3.43
N SER A 215 -30.82 -6.48 -2.23
CA SER A 215 -32.13 -5.85 -2.00
C SER A 215 -32.08 -4.33 -1.86
N VAL A 216 -30.92 -3.78 -1.52
CA VAL A 216 -30.73 -2.33 -1.33
C VAL A 216 -30.26 -1.73 -2.65
N PRO A 217 -31.02 -0.80 -3.26
CA PRO A 217 -30.63 -0.18 -4.51
C PRO A 217 -29.68 1.00 -4.30
N LEU A 218 -28.92 1.34 -5.34
CA LEU A 218 -28.16 2.58 -5.45
C LEU A 218 -29.10 3.72 -5.84
N THR A 219 -28.97 4.89 -5.22
CA THR A 219 -29.70 6.11 -5.59
C THR A 219 -28.84 6.95 -6.54
N ILE A 220 -29.02 6.79 -7.85
CA ILE A 220 -28.21 7.47 -8.88
C ILE A 220 -28.58 8.95 -9.03
N VAL A 221 -29.87 9.30 -8.86
CA VAL A 221 -30.32 10.70 -8.92
C VAL A 221 -31.36 10.94 -7.82
N LYS A 222 -31.18 12.00 -7.04
CA LYS A 222 -32.15 12.45 -6.02
C LYS A 222 -33.35 13.15 -6.66
N ARG A 223 -34.38 13.44 -5.85
CA ARG A 223 -35.58 14.20 -6.27
C ARG A 223 -35.28 15.58 -6.83
N ASP A 224 -34.21 16.22 -6.34
CA ASP A 224 -33.77 17.55 -6.79
C ASP A 224 -32.93 17.50 -8.08
N GLY A 225 -32.76 16.32 -8.69
CA GLY A 225 -31.92 16.12 -9.87
C GLY A 225 -30.42 15.99 -9.56
N GLY A 226 -30.01 16.12 -8.30
CA GLY A 226 -28.61 16.02 -7.90
C GLY A 226 -28.10 14.56 -7.85
N CYS A 227 -26.86 14.37 -8.28
CA CYS A 227 -26.11 13.11 -8.10
C CYS A 227 -25.81 12.85 -6.61
N THR A 228 -25.50 11.60 -6.28
CA THR A 228 -25.15 11.14 -4.92
C THR A 228 -23.74 10.53 -4.90
N TYR A 229 -23.35 10.01 -3.74
CA TYR A 229 -22.14 9.20 -3.60
C TYR A 229 -22.24 7.86 -4.37
N ASP A 230 -23.44 7.31 -4.55
CA ASP A 230 -23.64 6.12 -5.39
C ASP A 230 -23.28 6.42 -6.84
N THR A 231 -23.65 7.61 -7.33
CA THR A 231 -23.33 8.06 -8.68
C THR A 231 -21.82 8.28 -8.85
N SER A 232 -21.17 8.91 -7.86
CA SER A 232 -19.74 9.20 -7.93
C SER A 232 -18.90 7.92 -7.92
N ASP A 233 -19.23 6.95 -7.06
CA ASP A 233 -18.52 5.67 -6.99
C ASP A 233 -18.75 4.80 -8.24
N MET A 234 -19.96 4.79 -8.80
CA MET A 234 -20.23 4.12 -10.08
C MET A 234 -19.46 4.76 -11.24
N ALA A 235 -19.42 6.09 -11.29
CA ALA A 235 -18.66 6.83 -12.30
C ALA A 235 -17.15 6.59 -12.13
N ALA A 236 -16.66 6.56 -10.90
CA ALA A 236 -15.26 6.28 -10.59
C ALA A 236 -14.87 4.84 -10.94
N LEU A 237 -15.72 3.85 -10.64
CA LEU A 237 -15.50 2.46 -11.04
C LEU A 237 -15.39 2.34 -12.56
N LYS A 238 -16.34 2.92 -13.30
CA LYS A 238 -16.32 2.93 -14.77
C LYS A 238 -15.06 3.61 -15.30
N GLN A 239 -14.70 4.77 -14.78
CA GLN A 239 -13.50 5.51 -15.19
C GLN A 239 -12.22 4.67 -15.01
N ARG A 240 -12.07 4.03 -13.85
CA ARG A 240 -10.89 3.19 -13.54
C ARG A 240 -10.82 1.93 -14.42
N LEU A 241 -11.96 1.38 -14.81
CA LEU A 241 -12.00 0.20 -15.69
C LEU A 241 -11.79 0.54 -17.17
N PHE A 242 -12.36 1.64 -17.66
CA PHE A 242 -12.36 1.95 -19.10
C PHE A 242 -11.23 2.89 -19.51
N GLU A 243 -10.92 3.90 -18.69
CA GLU A 243 -9.87 4.88 -19.00
C GLU A 243 -8.52 4.46 -18.44
N GLU A 244 -8.46 4.11 -17.14
CA GLU A 244 -7.21 3.62 -16.53
C GLU A 244 -6.89 2.17 -16.91
N LYS A 245 -7.89 1.43 -17.41
CA LYS A 245 -7.77 0.03 -17.85
C LYS A 245 -7.25 -0.91 -16.75
N ALA A 246 -7.58 -0.61 -15.49
CA ALA A 246 -7.07 -1.34 -14.34
C ALA A 246 -7.38 -2.85 -14.44
N ASP A 247 -6.40 -3.69 -14.09
CA ASP A 247 -6.57 -5.14 -13.94
C ASP A 247 -7.08 -5.51 -12.54
N TRP A 248 -6.70 -4.70 -11.55
CA TRP A 248 -7.12 -4.84 -10.16
C TRP A 248 -7.38 -3.46 -9.55
N ILE A 249 -8.56 -3.29 -8.95
CA ILE A 249 -8.95 -2.09 -8.21
C ILE A 249 -9.20 -2.47 -6.76
N ILE A 250 -8.53 -1.78 -5.84
CA ILE A 250 -8.62 -2.02 -4.39
C ILE A 250 -9.22 -0.79 -3.72
N TYR A 251 -10.37 -0.96 -3.06
CA TYR A 251 -11.05 0.08 -2.30
C TYR A 251 -10.78 -0.12 -0.80
N VAL A 252 -9.86 0.66 -0.23
CA VAL A 252 -9.54 0.63 1.20
C VAL A 252 -10.46 1.60 1.94
N VAL A 253 -11.57 1.08 2.48
CA VAL A 253 -12.63 1.88 3.12
C VAL A 253 -13.16 1.13 4.34
N ASP A 254 -13.67 1.85 5.34
CA ASP A 254 -14.30 1.30 6.55
C ASP A 254 -15.29 0.16 6.26
N ALA A 255 -15.30 -0.86 7.12
CA ALA A 255 -16.15 -2.05 6.95
C ALA A 255 -17.66 -1.75 7.01
N GLY A 256 -18.07 -0.63 7.62
CA GLY A 256 -19.46 -0.16 7.60
C GLY A 256 -19.98 0.19 6.20
N GLN A 257 -19.08 0.37 5.22
CA GLN A 257 -19.42 0.61 3.81
C GLN A 257 -19.43 -0.67 2.95
N SER A 258 -19.30 -1.86 3.55
CA SER A 258 -19.23 -3.11 2.78
C SER A 258 -20.44 -3.34 1.88
N LEU A 259 -21.67 -3.13 2.39
CA LEU A 259 -22.88 -3.31 1.59
C LEU A 259 -22.93 -2.33 0.40
N HIS A 260 -22.50 -1.08 0.61
CA HIS A 260 -22.42 -0.08 -0.45
C HIS A 260 -21.51 -0.54 -1.59
N PHE A 261 -20.26 -0.90 -1.27
CA PHE A 261 -19.31 -1.36 -2.29
C PHE A 261 -19.72 -2.68 -2.93
N GLU A 262 -20.31 -3.61 -2.18
CA GLU A 262 -20.88 -4.84 -2.75
C GLU A 262 -21.96 -4.51 -3.79
N THR A 263 -22.80 -3.51 -3.51
CA THR A 263 -23.86 -3.03 -4.40
C THR A 263 -23.28 -2.33 -5.64
N VAL A 264 -22.30 -1.44 -5.48
CA VAL A 264 -21.59 -0.77 -6.58
C VAL A 264 -20.91 -1.79 -7.49
N PHE A 265 -20.21 -2.77 -6.92
CA PHE A 265 -19.54 -3.81 -7.69
C PHE A 265 -20.54 -4.74 -8.39
N GLY A 266 -21.64 -5.08 -7.71
CA GLY A 266 -22.76 -5.83 -8.30
C GLY A 266 -23.33 -5.13 -9.52
N ALA A 267 -23.71 -3.86 -9.37
CA ALA A 267 -24.21 -3.04 -10.45
C ALA A 267 -23.19 -2.93 -11.60
N GLY A 268 -21.90 -2.75 -11.29
CA GLY A 268 -20.84 -2.75 -12.31
C GLY A 268 -20.76 -4.04 -13.12
N ARG A 269 -20.96 -5.21 -12.49
CA ARG A 269 -21.02 -6.51 -13.20
C ARG A 269 -22.27 -6.63 -14.05
N ASP A 270 -23.43 -6.24 -13.53
CA ASP A 270 -24.71 -6.34 -14.24
C ASP A 270 -24.79 -5.41 -15.46
N LEU A 271 -24.09 -4.29 -15.39
CA LEU A 271 -23.92 -3.36 -16.51
C LEU A 271 -22.82 -3.80 -17.50
N GLY A 272 -22.11 -4.89 -17.22
CA GLY A 272 -21.04 -5.40 -18.07
C GLY A 272 -19.78 -4.54 -18.05
N TYR A 273 -19.55 -3.74 -17.00
CA TYR A 273 -18.33 -2.92 -16.90
C TYR A 273 -17.07 -3.76 -16.71
N TYR A 274 -17.20 -4.93 -16.08
CA TYR A 274 -16.11 -5.89 -15.96
C TYR A 274 -16.61 -7.32 -15.73
N ASN A 275 -15.75 -8.28 -16.06
CA ASN A 275 -15.92 -9.70 -15.75
C ASN A 275 -14.99 -10.08 -14.58
N PRO A 276 -15.50 -10.64 -13.46
CA PRO A 276 -14.66 -11.00 -12.32
C PRO A 276 -13.63 -12.12 -12.62
N LYS A 277 -13.77 -12.84 -13.74
CA LYS A 277 -12.76 -13.80 -14.21
C LYS A 277 -11.54 -13.14 -14.86
N GLU A 278 -11.67 -11.89 -15.29
CA GLU A 278 -10.63 -11.16 -16.02
C GLU A 278 -10.06 -10.00 -15.20
N LYS A 279 -10.90 -9.36 -14.38
CA LYS A 279 -10.58 -8.15 -13.61
C LYS A 279 -10.95 -8.36 -12.15
N ARG A 280 -10.09 -7.88 -11.24
CA ARG A 280 -10.32 -7.94 -9.79
C ARG A 280 -10.81 -6.58 -9.28
N VAL A 281 -11.90 -6.56 -8.53
CA VAL A 281 -12.40 -5.35 -7.86
C VAL A 281 -12.75 -5.74 -6.44
N GLU A 282 -12.06 -5.18 -5.45
CA GLU A 282 -12.12 -5.67 -4.07
C GLU A 282 -12.31 -4.53 -3.06
N HIS A 283 -13.18 -4.77 -2.09
CA HIS A 283 -13.31 -3.94 -0.90
C HIS A 283 -12.39 -4.47 0.20
N VAL A 284 -11.45 -3.63 0.62
CA VAL A 284 -10.55 -3.87 1.74
C VAL A 284 -11.11 -3.12 2.94
N GLY A 285 -12.12 -3.73 3.56
CA GLY A 285 -12.73 -3.28 4.81
C GLY A 285 -11.74 -3.21 5.97
N PHE A 286 -11.84 -2.18 6.81
CA PHE A 286 -11.17 -2.12 8.11
C PHE A 286 -12.14 -1.80 9.25
N GLY A 287 -11.84 -2.29 10.46
CA GLY A 287 -12.62 -2.08 11.68
C GLY A 287 -12.40 -0.72 12.31
N LEU A 288 -13.08 -0.46 13.44
CA LEU A 288 -13.00 0.82 14.12
C LEU A 288 -11.71 0.95 14.94
N VAL A 289 -11.16 2.17 14.95
CA VAL A 289 -10.15 2.57 15.94
C VAL A 289 -10.84 2.97 17.23
N CYS A 290 -10.60 2.19 18.27
CA CYS A 290 -11.25 2.28 19.57
C CYS A 290 -10.32 2.85 20.64
N GLY A 291 -10.89 3.54 21.63
CA GLY A 291 -10.21 3.83 22.89
C GLY A 291 -10.25 2.64 23.85
N ASP A 292 -9.68 2.80 25.04
CA ASP A 292 -9.66 1.76 26.08
C ASP A 292 -11.06 1.29 26.51
N ASP A 293 -12.07 2.13 26.31
CA ASP A 293 -13.48 1.84 26.56
C ASP A 293 -14.15 0.99 25.47
N LYS A 294 -13.38 0.55 24.45
CA LYS A 294 -13.84 -0.19 23.26
C LYS A 294 -14.88 0.57 22.44
N LYS A 295 -14.93 1.91 22.56
CA LYS A 295 -15.74 2.77 21.71
C LYS A 295 -14.84 3.58 20.80
N LYS A 296 -15.42 4.18 19.76
CA LYS A 296 -14.71 5.05 18.80
C LYS A 296 -13.81 6.04 19.53
N LEU A 297 -12.54 6.07 19.13
CA LEU A 297 -11.50 6.88 19.75
C LEU A 297 -11.91 8.36 19.83
N LYS A 298 -11.86 8.90 21.05
CA LYS A 298 -12.23 10.28 21.39
C LYS A 298 -11.23 10.88 22.38
N THR A 299 -11.14 12.21 22.41
CA THR A 299 -10.41 12.93 23.45
C THR A 299 -11.06 12.71 24.82
N ARG A 300 -10.35 13.08 25.90
CA ARG A 300 -10.92 13.07 27.28
C ARG A 300 -12.20 13.90 27.42
N GLU A 301 -12.36 14.91 26.56
CA GLU A 301 -13.56 15.76 26.48
C GLU A 301 -14.67 15.15 25.59
N GLY A 302 -14.49 13.94 25.06
CA GLY A 302 -15.45 13.26 24.19
C GLY A 302 -15.47 13.75 22.74
N LYS A 303 -14.53 14.60 22.33
CA LYS A 303 -14.42 15.13 20.95
C LYS A 303 -13.63 14.18 20.06
N ALA A 304 -13.82 14.27 18.75
CA ALA A 304 -12.95 13.57 17.80
C ALA A 304 -11.50 14.07 17.93
N ILE A 305 -10.52 13.16 17.92
CA ILE A 305 -9.10 13.51 17.97
C ILE A 305 -8.62 13.91 16.58
N LYS A 306 -7.92 15.05 16.44
CA LYS A 306 -7.26 15.41 15.17
C LYS A 306 -6.03 14.52 14.97
N LEU A 307 -5.83 13.99 13.77
CA LEU A 307 -4.68 13.11 13.49
C LEU A 307 -3.33 13.81 13.73
N THR A 308 -3.23 15.10 13.44
CA THR A 308 -2.04 15.90 13.75
C THR A 308 -1.69 15.90 15.24
N GLU A 309 -2.68 16.09 16.11
CA GLU A 309 -2.50 16.06 17.57
C GLU A 309 -2.08 14.67 18.06
N LEU A 310 -2.64 13.60 17.47
CA LEU A 310 -2.26 12.23 17.78
C LEU A 310 -0.79 11.96 17.41
N LEU A 311 -0.37 12.42 16.22
CA LEU A 311 1.01 12.28 15.77
C LEU A 311 1.97 13.11 16.64
N ASP A 312 1.57 14.31 17.07
CA ASP A 312 2.38 15.18 17.96
C ASP A 312 2.57 14.54 19.33
N GLU A 313 1.50 13.99 19.92
CA GLU A 313 1.57 13.27 21.18
C GLU A 313 2.43 11.99 21.06
N GLY A 314 2.34 11.28 19.93
CA GLY A 314 3.19 10.12 19.66
C GLY A 314 4.68 10.47 19.64
N VAL A 315 5.05 11.57 18.96
CA VAL A 315 6.42 12.08 18.93
C VAL A 315 6.89 12.48 20.32
N LYS A 316 6.07 13.22 21.07
CA LYS A 316 6.37 13.66 22.44
C LYS A 316 6.66 12.47 23.35
N ARG A 317 5.83 11.41 23.31
CA ARG A 317 6.01 10.21 24.13
C ARG A 317 7.23 9.40 23.72
N ALA A 318 7.45 9.22 22.42
CA ALA A 318 8.64 8.52 21.91
C ALA A 318 9.93 9.24 22.35
N LYS A 319 9.97 10.57 22.20
CA LYS A 319 11.09 11.40 22.66
C LYS A 319 11.35 11.23 24.15
N ALA A 320 10.33 11.38 25.00
CA ALA A 320 10.46 11.23 26.45
C ALA A 320 10.97 9.83 26.85
N LYS A 321 10.48 8.77 26.21
CA LYS A 321 10.92 7.39 26.47
C LYS A 321 12.39 7.19 26.08
N MET A 322 12.82 7.74 24.96
CA MET A 322 14.21 7.66 24.50
C MET A 322 15.16 8.53 25.33
N GLU A 323 14.73 9.71 25.79
CA GLU A 323 15.52 10.58 26.67
C GLU A 323 15.79 9.93 28.03
N ALA A 324 14.80 9.22 28.58
CA ALA A 324 14.97 8.45 29.82
C ALA A 324 16.07 7.38 29.64
N LYS A 325 16.01 6.59 28.55
CA LYS A 325 17.01 5.57 28.23
C LYS A 325 18.41 6.14 27.95
N ARG A 326 18.49 7.29 27.28
CA ARG A 326 19.77 8.03 27.05
C ARG A 326 20.41 8.42 28.38
N SER A 327 19.60 8.85 29.35
CA SER A 327 20.07 9.30 30.66
C SER A 327 20.57 8.15 31.56
N GLU A 328 20.09 6.93 31.32
CA GLU A 328 20.50 5.71 32.04
C GLU A 328 21.86 5.14 31.59
N LYS A 329 22.59 5.82 30.69
CA LYS A 329 23.91 5.41 30.14
C LYS A 329 23.93 4.01 29.55
N SER A 330 22.89 3.63 28.82
CA SER A 330 22.98 2.48 27.92
C SER A 330 24.03 2.80 26.83
N ASP A 331 25.02 1.90 26.63
CA ASP A 331 26.10 2.01 25.61
C ASP A 331 25.60 2.27 24.17
N THR A 332 24.28 2.23 23.97
CA THR A 332 23.55 2.44 22.72
C THR A 332 23.52 3.89 22.25
N TYR A 333 23.62 4.88 23.16
CA TYR A 333 23.49 6.31 22.84
C TYR A 333 24.82 7.07 22.76
N ASP A 334 25.92 6.44 23.16
CA ASP A 334 27.24 7.04 23.04
C ASP A 334 27.57 7.22 21.55
N ASN A 335 27.77 8.47 21.13
CA ASN A 335 28.04 8.94 19.75
C ASN A 335 26.81 9.18 18.84
N MET A 336 25.60 9.33 19.38
CA MET A 336 24.44 9.81 18.61
C MET A 336 24.38 11.34 18.61
N THR A 337 24.28 11.98 17.43
CA THR A 337 24.06 13.43 17.33
C THR A 337 22.62 13.77 17.71
N ASP A 338 22.33 15.04 17.98
CA ASP A 338 20.96 15.46 18.29
C ASP A 338 20.04 15.32 17.07
N GLU A 339 20.55 15.48 15.85
CA GLU A 339 19.81 15.20 14.61
C GLU A 339 19.50 13.71 14.43
N ASP A 340 20.48 12.83 14.68
CA ASP A 340 20.27 11.37 14.65
C ASP A 340 19.21 10.98 15.70
N PHE A 341 19.30 11.56 16.91
CA PHE A 341 18.35 11.32 17.99
C PHE A 341 16.94 11.78 17.63
N GLU A 342 16.81 12.93 16.98
CA GLU A 342 15.55 13.44 16.44
C GLU A 342 14.94 12.52 15.39
N ALA A 343 15.73 12.11 14.40
CA ALA A 343 15.30 11.16 13.39
C ALA A 343 14.81 9.84 14.03
N ALA A 344 15.50 9.37 15.07
CA ALA A 344 15.17 8.12 15.73
C ALA A 344 13.85 8.17 16.52
N TYR A 345 13.59 9.21 17.32
CA TYR A 345 12.29 9.28 18.02
C TYR A 345 11.12 9.54 17.08
N HIS A 346 11.33 10.25 15.96
CA HIS A 346 10.32 10.37 14.91
C HIS A 346 10.06 9.03 14.22
N ALA A 347 11.10 8.27 13.92
CA ALA A 347 10.98 6.94 13.35
C ALA A 347 10.21 5.99 14.27
N VAL A 348 10.53 5.99 15.56
CA VAL A 348 9.83 5.23 16.60
C VAL A 348 8.36 5.63 16.70
N ALA A 349 8.06 6.93 16.76
CA ALA A 349 6.68 7.43 16.89
C ALA A 349 5.81 7.03 15.70
N TYR A 350 6.24 7.36 14.48
CA TYR A 350 5.42 7.13 13.29
C TYR A 350 5.34 5.66 12.91
N SER A 351 6.44 4.90 13.07
CA SER A 351 6.42 3.45 12.85
C SER A 351 5.60 2.74 13.92
N GLY A 352 5.65 3.18 15.17
CA GLY A 352 4.81 2.66 16.26
C GLY A 352 3.33 2.78 15.95
N ILE A 353 2.89 3.95 15.51
CA ILE A 353 1.49 4.19 15.12
C ILE A 353 1.07 3.29 13.95
N LYS A 354 1.87 3.24 12.88
CA LYS A 354 1.57 2.39 11.71
C LYS A 354 1.54 0.92 12.04
N TYR A 355 2.56 0.43 12.74
CA TYR A 355 2.70 -0.99 13.03
C TYR A 355 1.64 -1.49 14.00
N ALA A 356 1.24 -0.66 14.98
CA ALA A 356 0.21 -1.04 15.92
C ALA A 356 -1.16 -1.25 15.25
N ASP A 357 -1.43 -0.54 14.15
CA ASP A 357 -2.58 -0.79 13.28
C ASP A 357 -2.34 -2.03 12.40
N LEU A 358 -1.27 -2.00 11.59
CA LEU A 358 -0.96 -3.05 10.59
C LEU A 358 -0.74 -4.45 11.18
N SER A 359 -0.28 -4.56 12.43
CA SER A 359 -0.08 -5.84 13.12
C SER A 359 -1.38 -6.50 13.57
N GLN A 360 -2.50 -5.79 13.51
CA GLN A 360 -3.81 -6.34 13.81
C GLN A 360 -4.48 -6.82 12.53
N ASN A 361 -5.37 -7.80 12.67
CA ASN A 361 -6.25 -8.15 11.57
C ASN A 361 -7.15 -6.95 11.25
N ARG A 362 -6.99 -6.36 10.06
CA ARG A 362 -7.74 -5.16 9.63
C ARG A 362 -9.26 -5.29 9.81
N LYS A 363 -9.82 -6.49 9.73
CA LYS A 363 -11.28 -6.72 9.88
C LYS A 363 -11.77 -6.57 11.33
N SER A 364 -10.86 -6.53 12.30
CA SER A 364 -11.18 -6.41 13.72
C SER A 364 -11.11 -4.96 14.16
N ASP A 365 -11.90 -4.59 15.16
CA ASP A 365 -11.71 -3.34 15.88
C ASP A 365 -10.38 -3.38 16.64
N TYR A 366 -9.65 -2.27 16.63
CA TYR A 366 -8.35 -2.15 17.32
C TYR A 366 -8.40 -1.09 18.41
N VAL A 367 -7.91 -1.45 19.60
CA VAL A 367 -7.79 -0.54 20.75
C VAL A 367 -6.47 0.21 20.69
N PHE A 368 -6.55 1.50 20.38
CA PHE A 368 -5.40 2.40 20.31
C PHE A 368 -4.80 2.64 21.70
N SER A 369 -3.51 2.35 21.86
CA SER A 369 -2.77 2.62 23.10
C SER A 369 -1.33 3.03 22.81
N PHE A 370 -0.97 4.25 23.21
CA PHE A 370 0.41 4.75 23.10
C PHE A 370 1.39 3.87 23.88
N ASP A 371 1.01 3.44 25.08
CA ASP A 371 1.89 2.69 25.96
C ASP A 371 2.22 1.32 25.36
N ARG A 372 1.23 0.65 24.74
CA ARG A 372 1.44 -0.62 24.05
C ARG A 372 2.28 -0.46 22.79
N MET A 373 1.96 0.51 21.92
CA MET A 373 2.67 0.64 20.64
C MET A 373 4.10 1.14 20.78
N LEU A 374 4.40 1.86 21.86
CA LEU A 374 5.75 2.35 22.18
C LEU A 374 6.49 1.42 23.14
N ASP A 375 5.93 0.26 23.52
CA ASP A 375 6.64 -0.75 24.33
C ASP A 375 7.83 -1.29 23.53
N ASP A 376 8.98 -1.41 24.20
CA ASP A 376 10.23 -1.93 23.64
C ASP A 376 10.32 -3.45 23.71
N ARG A 377 9.29 -4.11 24.25
CA ARG A 377 9.11 -5.56 24.29
C ARG A 377 7.84 -5.95 23.56
N GLY A 378 7.83 -7.19 23.08
CA GLY A 378 6.69 -7.77 22.38
C GLY A 378 6.65 -7.39 20.89
N ASN A 379 5.50 -7.63 20.27
CA ASN A 379 5.30 -7.44 18.84
C ASN A 379 5.02 -5.95 18.52
N THR A 380 6.06 -5.12 18.56
CA THR A 380 5.97 -3.66 18.34
C THR A 380 7.00 -3.18 17.31
N ALA A 381 6.73 -2.03 16.68
CA ALA A 381 7.72 -1.39 15.81
C ALA A 381 9.01 -1.05 16.56
N VAL A 382 8.89 -0.64 17.84
CA VAL A 382 10.05 -0.27 18.66
C VAL A 382 10.99 -1.46 18.79
N TYR A 383 10.47 -2.62 19.19
CA TYR A 383 11.25 -3.85 19.28
C TYR A 383 11.92 -4.20 17.94
N LEU A 384 11.16 -4.16 16.85
CA LEU A 384 11.65 -4.50 15.51
C LEU A 384 12.74 -3.57 15.00
N LEU A 385 12.58 -2.26 15.22
CA LEU A 385 13.56 -1.28 14.80
C LEU A 385 14.86 -1.39 15.62
N TYR A 386 14.76 -1.65 16.93
CA TYR A 386 15.94 -1.96 17.76
C TYR A 386 16.63 -3.26 17.32
N ALA A 387 15.86 -4.31 17.01
CA ALA A 387 16.41 -5.57 16.53
C ALA A 387 17.18 -5.36 15.21
N TYR A 388 16.61 -4.61 14.26
CA TYR A 388 17.27 -4.26 13.02
C TYR A 388 18.55 -3.44 13.22
N ALA A 389 18.50 -2.39 14.06
CA ALA A 389 19.67 -1.57 14.37
C ALA A 389 20.78 -2.39 15.01
N ARG A 390 20.44 -3.35 15.89
CA ARG A 390 21.38 -4.29 16.50
C ARG A 390 22.03 -5.20 15.46
N ILE A 391 21.27 -5.77 14.52
CA ILE A 391 21.82 -6.62 13.44
C ILE A 391 22.80 -5.81 12.59
N ARG A 392 22.41 -4.59 12.16
CA ARG A 392 23.30 -3.71 11.39
C ARG A 392 24.55 -3.32 12.19
N SER A 393 24.43 -3.13 13.50
CA SER A 393 25.59 -2.88 14.38
C SER A 393 26.56 -4.06 14.42
N ILE A 394 26.06 -5.30 14.47
CA ILE A 394 26.90 -6.52 14.40
C ILE A 394 27.66 -6.56 13.08
N VAL A 395 26.98 -6.30 11.96
CA VAL A 395 27.61 -6.26 10.63
C VAL A 395 28.70 -5.19 10.56
N ARG A 396 28.45 -3.97 11.05
CA ARG A 396 29.46 -2.91 11.11
C ARG A 396 30.67 -3.30 11.97
N LYS A 397 30.43 -3.88 13.15
CA LYS A 397 31.50 -4.30 14.07
C LYS A 397 32.35 -5.43 13.52
N ALA A 398 31.79 -6.27 12.63
CA ALA A 398 32.55 -7.33 11.98
C ALA A 398 33.60 -6.80 11.00
N GLY A 399 33.46 -5.56 10.52
CA GLY A 399 34.42 -4.90 9.63
C GLY A 399 34.53 -5.50 8.22
N ALA A 400 33.71 -6.50 7.89
CA ALA A 400 33.69 -7.14 6.57
C ALA A 400 32.66 -6.46 5.67
N PRO A 401 33.06 -5.84 4.55
CA PRO A 401 32.12 -5.22 3.61
C PRO A 401 31.30 -6.28 2.89
N LYS A 402 30.13 -5.89 2.37
CA LYS A 402 29.23 -6.78 1.62
C LYS A 402 29.92 -7.45 0.43
N THR A 403 30.89 -6.79 -0.22
CA THR A 403 31.69 -7.34 -1.31
C THR A 403 32.55 -8.54 -0.88
N GLU A 404 33.05 -8.54 0.35
CA GLU A 404 33.80 -9.67 0.91
C GLU A 404 32.90 -10.88 1.16
N LEU A 405 31.66 -10.63 1.62
CA LEU A 405 30.66 -11.69 1.81
C LEU A 405 30.24 -12.30 0.47
N LEU A 406 30.07 -11.49 -0.57
CA LEU A 406 29.77 -11.99 -1.92
C LEU A 406 30.92 -12.85 -2.45
N THR A 407 32.17 -12.40 -2.29
CA THR A 407 33.35 -13.18 -2.70
C THR A 407 33.40 -14.54 -1.98
N TYR A 408 33.06 -14.57 -0.68
CA TYR A 408 32.97 -15.81 0.08
C TYR A 408 31.89 -16.75 -0.47
N LEU A 409 30.73 -16.23 -0.87
CA LEU A 409 29.66 -17.03 -1.47
C LEU A 409 30.04 -17.55 -2.86
N ASP A 410 30.69 -16.72 -3.69
CA ASP A 410 31.18 -17.10 -5.02
C ASP A 410 32.18 -18.26 -4.90
N GLN A 411 33.10 -18.20 -3.92
CA GLN A 411 34.07 -19.27 -3.66
C GLN A 411 33.41 -20.60 -3.27
N LEU A 412 32.39 -20.57 -2.41
CA LEU A 412 31.62 -21.78 -2.07
C LEU A 412 30.98 -22.38 -3.32
N GLN A 413 30.39 -21.53 -4.17
CA GLN A 413 29.74 -21.98 -5.40
C GLN A 413 30.74 -22.55 -6.42
N GLU A 414 31.88 -21.90 -6.63
CA GLU A 414 32.96 -22.37 -7.52
C GLU A 414 33.51 -23.72 -7.07
N ASN A 415 33.63 -23.92 -5.76
CA ASN A 415 34.10 -25.18 -5.17
C ASN A 415 32.98 -26.24 -5.05
N ASN A 416 31.74 -25.93 -5.45
CA ASN A 416 30.57 -26.79 -5.28
C ASN A 416 30.36 -27.22 -3.81
N GLU A 417 30.64 -26.32 -2.88
CA GLU A 417 30.46 -26.50 -1.44
C GLU A 417 29.09 -25.94 -1.01
N PRO A 418 28.33 -26.66 -0.17
CA PRO A 418 27.07 -26.14 0.36
C PRO A 418 27.33 -24.99 1.33
N PHE A 419 26.37 -24.06 1.44
CA PHE A 419 26.42 -23.03 2.47
C PHE A 419 26.43 -23.67 3.87
N PRO A 420 27.46 -23.42 4.70
CA PRO A 420 27.63 -24.18 5.94
C PRO A 420 26.64 -23.71 7.01
N LEU A 421 25.75 -24.63 7.38
CA LEU A 421 24.84 -24.55 8.51
C LEU A 421 25.17 -25.72 9.44
N GLU A 422 25.67 -25.42 10.63
CA GLU A 422 26.21 -26.39 11.58
C GLU A 422 25.36 -26.48 12.84
N HIS A 423 24.67 -25.40 13.21
CA HIS A 423 23.87 -25.33 14.43
C HIS A 423 22.35 -25.31 14.14
N ALA A 424 21.55 -25.93 15.02
CA ALA A 424 20.10 -25.97 14.87
C ALA A 424 19.45 -24.56 14.77
N ALA A 425 20.01 -23.58 15.48
CA ALA A 425 19.55 -22.18 15.41
C ALA A 425 19.84 -21.52 14.06
N GLU A 426 20.96 -21.86 13.41
CA GLU A 426 21.29 -21.40 12.05
C GLU A 426 20.28 -21.96 11.04
N PHE A 427 19.99 -23.26 11.11
CA PHE A 427 18.97 -23.91 10.28
C PHE A 427 17.58 -23.30 10.48
N LYS A 428 17.19 -23.01 11.73
CA LYS A 428 15.90 -22.39 12.04
C LYS A 428 15.80 -21.00 11.41
N LEU A 429 16.84 -20.17 11.54
CA LEU A 429 16.89 -18.84 10.95
C LEU A 429 16.85 -18.88 9.41
N ALA A 430 17.71 -19.71 8.80
CA ALA A 430 17.76 -19.86 7.34
C ALA A 430 16.41 -20.32 6.76
N LYS A 431 15.76 -21.31 7.39
CA LYS A 431 14.42 -21.76 6.99
C LYS A 431 13.37 -20.65 7.12
N HIS A 432 13.44 -19.83 8.17
CA HIS A 432 12.48 -18.73 8.33
C HIS A 432 12.70 -17.62 7.31
N ILE A 433 13.94 -17.26 7.00
CA ILE A 433 14.30 -16.32 5.92
C ILE A 433 13.69 -16.76 4.59
N LEU A 434 13.78 -18.06 4.25
CA LEU A 434 13.25 -18.59 2.99
C LEU A 434 11.72 -18.55 2.89
N LYS A 435 10.99 -18.43 4.01
CA LYS A 435 9.52 -18.26 4.01
C LYS A 435 9.07 -16.85 3.59
N PHE A 436 10.00 -15.94 3.33
CA PHE A 436 9.66 -14.58 2.93
C PHE A 436 8.81 -14.53 1.66
N SER A 437 9.14 -15.32 0.62
CA SER A 437 8.33 -15.42 -0.61
C SER A 437 6.88 -15.76 -0.30
N ASP A 438 6.69 -16.81 0.51
CA ASP A 438 5.38 -17.37 0.79
C ASP A 438 4.55 -16.39 1.61
N CYS A 439 5.19 -15.67 2.55
CA CYS A 439 4.56 -14.60 3.28
C CYS A 439 4.08 -13.47 2.35
N ILE A 440 4.89 -13.04 1.39
CA ILE A 440 4.52 -11.99 0.45
C ILE A 440 3.38 -12.45 -0.47
N LEU A 441 3.46 -13.66 -1.02
CA LEU A 441 2.40 -14.22 -1.86
C LEU A 441 1.08 -14.32 -1.09
N THR A 442 1.13 -14.83 0.14
CA THR A 442 -0.07 -14.93 1.00
C THR A 442 -0.65 -13.55 1.32
N ALA A 443 0.19 -12.56 1.60
CA ALA A 443 -0.25 -11.19 1.87
C ALA A 443 -0.84 -10.52 0.62
N MET A 444 -0.29 -10.79 -0.57
CA MET A 444 -0.83 -10.31 -1.84
C MET A 444 -2.21 -10.91 -2.13
N ASP A 445 -2.40 -12.21 -1.89
CA ASP A 445 -3.69 -12.86 -2.13
C ASP A 445 -4.76 -12.44 -1.13
N SER A 446 -4.40 -12.33 0.15
CA SER A 446 -5.35 -12.03 1.23
C SER A 446 -5.55 -10.53 1.51
N LEU A 447 -4.61 -9.69 1.07
CA LEU A 447 -4.51 -8.27 1.45
C LEU A 447 -4.50 -8.06 2.98
N LEU A 448 -3.85 -8.97 3.71
CA LEU A 448 -3.70 -8.93 5.17
C LEU A 448 -2.26 -8.61 5.56
N MET A 449 -1.98 -7.32 5.81
CA MET A 449 -0.63 -6.85 6.14
C MET A 449 -0.11 -7.37 7.49
N ASN A 450 -1.00 -7.78 8.41
CA ASN A 450 -0.61 -8.34 9.69
C ASN A 450 0.22 -9.62 9.55
N GLN A 451 0.07 -10.36 8.45
CA GLN A 451 0.88 -11.54 8.17
C GLN A 451 2.37 -11.17 7.98
N ILE A 452 2.66 -10.02 7.35
CA ILE A 452 4.02 -9.50 7.21
C ILE A 452 4.55 -9.04 8.57
N CYS A 453 3.69 -8.43 9.40
CA CYS A 453 4.03 -8.05 10.77
C CYS A 453 4.43 -9.29 11.61
N ASP A 454 3.61 -10.34 11.59
CA ASP A 454 3.88 -11.60 12.29
C ASP A 454 5.17 -12.27 11.79
N TYR A 455 5.36 -12.30 10.46
CA TYR A 455 6.56 -12.84 9.84
C TYR A 455 7.84 -12.13 10.31
N VAL A 456 7.86 -10.79 10.26
CA VAL A 456 9.06 -10.01 10.62
C VAL A 456 9.33 -10.07 12.13
N TYR A 457 8.30 -10.21 12.96
CA TYR A 457 8.44 -10.44 14.39
C TYR A 457 9.05 -11.81 14.71
N ILE A 458 8.57 -12.86 14.05
CA ILE A 458 9.15 -14.21 14.19
C ILE A 458 10.58 -14.23 13.65
N LEU A 459 10.88 -13.47 12.58
CA LEU A 459 12.24 -13.34 12.05
C LEU A 459 13.18 -12.70 13.08
N ALA A 460 12.76 -11.59 13.69
CA ALA A 460 13.56 -10.89 14.70
C ALA A 460 13.81 -11.75 15.95
N THR A 461 12.78 -12.46 16.44
CA THR A 461 12.92 -13.36 17.60
C THR A 461 13.78 -14.59 17.26
N THR A 462 13.62 -15.17 16.07
CA THR A 462 14.47 -16.28 15.61
C THR A 462 15.93 -15.85 15.43
N PHE A 463 16.17 -14.63 14.95
CA PHE A 463 17.51 -14.06 14.91
C PHE A 463 18.10 -13.89 16.32
N HIS A 464 17.30 -13.44 17.29
CA HIS A 464 17.75 -13.31 18.67
C HIS A 464 18.21 -14.65 19.25
N ASP A 465 17.43 -15.72 19.04
CA ASP A 465 17.81 -17.09 19.43
C ASP A 465 19.14 -17.48 18.77
N PHE A 466 19.27 -17.29 17.45
CA PHE A 466 20.50 -17.57 16.71
C PHE A 466 21.70 -16.82 17.27
N TYR A 467 21.58 -15.51 17.53
CA TYR A 467 22.69 -14.70 18.01
C TYR A 467 23.13 -15.07 19.43
N ASN A 468 22.22 -15.56 20.28
CA ASN A 468 22.55 -16.02 21.62
C ASN A 468 23.30 -17.35 21.62
N GLU A 469 22.93 -18.27 20.71
CA GLU A 469 23.48 -19.62 20.64
C GLU A 469 24.72 -19.74 19.73
N CYS A 470 24.91 -18.80 18.80
CA CYS A 470 25.93 -18.89 17.75
C CYS A 470 26.79 -17.63 17.69
N TYR A 471 28.07 -17.75 18.05
CA TYR A 471 29.03 -16.65 17.93
C TYR A 471 29.21 -16.23 16.46
N VAL A 472 28.91 -14.97 16.15
CA VAL A 472 29.22 -14.34 14.84
C VAL A 472 30.64 -13.80 14.82
N ILE A 473 31.02 -13.12 15.91
CA ILE A 473 32.36 -12.63 16.19
C ILE A 473 32.77 -13.21 17.54
N HIS A 474 33.86 -13.96 17.59
CA HIS A 474 34.41 -14.47 18.84
C HIS A 474 35.71 -13.73 19.15
N ASN A 475 35.68 -12.93 20.21
CA ASN A 475 36.81 -12.14 20.68
C ASN A 475 37.50 -12.86 21.85
N ASP A 476 38.38 -13.81 21.53
CA ASP A 476 39.41 -14.33 22.45
C ASP A 476 40.79 -13.77 22.01
N ARG A 477 41.91 -14.35 22.45
CA ARG A 477 43.30 -13.96 22.09
C ARG A 477 43.52 -13.64 20.60
N ASN A 478 42.73 -14.23 19.69
CA ASN A 478 42.59 -13.84 18.29
C ASN A 478 41.09 -13.66 17.95
N THR A 479 40.71 -12.55 17.32
CA THR A 479 39.34 -12.35 16.82
C THR A 479 39.04 -13.32 15.68
N VAL A 480 38.05 -14.20 15.87
CA VAL A 480 37.55 -15.12 14.84
C VAL A 480 36.21 -14.60 14.32
N LEU A 481 36.13 -14.40 13.00
CA LEU A 481 34.91 -14.00 12.30
C LEU A 481 34.31 -15.20 11.55
N PHE A 482 33.06 -15.53 11.85
CA PHE A 482 32.34 -16.60 11.16
C PHE A 482 31.55 -16.01 9.97
N LYS A 483 32.13 -16.11 8.76
CA LYS A 483 31.59 -15.48 7.55
C LYS A 483 30.19 -15.97 7.17
N ASN A 484 29.90 -17.27 7.28
CA ASN A 484 28.57 -17.83 7.06
C ASN A 484 27.51 -17.23 8.01
N ARG A 485 27.82 -17.11 9.30
CA ARG A 485 26.94 -16.48 10.28
C ARG A 485 26.75 -14.99 10.02
N LEU A 486 27.78 -14.31 9.55
CA LEU A 486 27.69 -12.91 9.13
C LEU A 486 26.80 -12.74 7.90
N VAL A 487 26.83 -13.68 6.93
CA VAL A 487 25.87 -13.71 5.82
C VAL A 487 24.43 -13.82 6.35
N LEU A 488 24.17 -14.70 7.33
CA LEU A 488 22.83 -14.80 7.94
C LEU A 488 22.38 -13.48 8.59
N CYS A 489 23.28 -12.76 9.26
CA CYS A 489 22.99 -11.42 9.78
C CYS A 489 22.61 -10.43 8.66
N GLU A 490 23.41 -10.37 7.59
CA GLU A 490 23.20 -9.45 6.48
C GLU A 490 21.86 -9.73 5.76
N VAL A 491 21.58 -10.99 5.43
CA VAL A 491 20.33 -11.39 4.78
C VAL A 491 19.12 -11.13 5.68
N THR A 492 19.24 -11.40 6.99
CA THR A 492 18.16 -11.08 7.96
C THR A 492 17.86 -9.59 7.94
N ALA A 493 18.89 -8.73 8.00
CA ALA A 493 18.71 -7.29 7.96
C ALA A 493 18.08 -6.83 6.63
N ASP A 494 18.52 -7.37 5.51
CA ASP A 494 17.97 -7.03 4.19
C ASP A 494 16.47 -7.41 4.09
N VAL A 495 16.08 -8.61 4.54
CA VAL A 495 14.68 -9.04 4.57
C VAL A 495 13.84 -8.17 5.50
N MET A 496 14.35 -7.83 6.69
CA MET A 496 13.66 -6.91 7.61
C MET A 496 13.49 -5.53 6.97
N ALA A 497 14.51 -4.99 6.30
CA ALA A 497 14.44 -3.70 5.63
C ALA A 497 13.37 -3.69 4.52
N VAL A 498 13.24 -4.77 3.76
CA VAL A 498 12.17 -4.92 2.75
C VAL A 498 10.80 -4.95 3.44
N CYS A 499 10.62 -5.73 4.51
CA CYS A 499 9.38 -5.77 5.29
C CYS A 499 9.00 -4.37 5.80
N PHE A 500 9.97 -3.64 6.36
CA PHE A 500 9.77 -2.29 6.87
C PHE A 500 9.37 -1.31 5.76
N LYS A 501 10.00 -1.41 4.57
CA LYS A 501 9.61 -0.62 3.41
C LYS A 501 8.17 -0.90 2.98
N ILE A 502 7.78 -2.18 2.93
CA ILE A 502 6.40 -2.60 2.57
C ILE A 502 5.39 -2.07 3.60
N LEU A 503 5.70 -2.16 4.89
CA LEU A 503 4.87 -1.66 5.99
C LEU A 503 4.95 -0.12 6.15
N GLY A 504 5.82 0.55 5.39
CA GLY A 504 6.05 1.99 5.47
C GLY A 504 6.68 2.43 6.80
N LEU A 505 7.42 1.57 7.50
CA LEU A 505 8.13 1.93 8.72
C LEU A 505 9.37 2.75 8.36
N ASN A 506 9.61 3.80 9.15
CA ASN A 506 10.82 4.60 9.03
C ASN A 506 11.94 3.88 9.78
N VAL A 507 13.04 3.60 9.09
CA VAL A 507 14.23 2.96 9.66
C VAL A 507 15.30 4.01 9.92
N VAL A 508 16.04 3.83 11.01
CA VAL A 508 17.27 4.57 11.27
C VAL A 508 18.40 3.57 11.50
N GLU A 509 19.61 3.92 11.05
CA GLU A 509 20.77 3.02 11.12
C GLU A 509 21.40 2.94 12.53
N LYS A 510 21.04 3.90 13.39
CA LYS A 510 21.42 4.01 14.80
C LYS A 510 20.16 4.30 15.61
N MET A 511 19.95 3.57 16.70
CA MET A 511 18.76 3.70 17.55
C MET A 511 19.08 3.42 19.01
#